data_AF-A0A4R4IJG6-F1
#
_entry.id   AF-A0A4R4IJG6-F1
#
_cell.length_a   1.000
_cell.length_b   1.000
_cell.length_c   1.000
_cell.angle_alpha   90.00
_cell.angle_beta   90.00
_cell.angle_gamma   90.00
#
_symmetry.space_group_name_H-M   'P 1'
#
loop_
_entity.id
_entity.type
_entity.pdbx_description
1 polymer ?
#
loop_
_entity_poly.entity_id
_entity_poly.type
_entity_poly.pdbx_seq_one_letter_code
_entity_poly.pdbx_strand_id
1 'polypeptide(L)'
;MMLAGVASAQQAAQPALSPPSVDGTALPSPPPTTAGGNVTTLGEVRAIKPEDDQPLDLYRFKNPVQVEPNRFSKNWSEPPTVEEVSLSGGYVMMGIYYGLAKAAQGFNKLTHAPAQIQSAIARPPPELTPEQQRRAATFCAQQDCVQPAEGR
;
A
#
# COMPACT_ATOMS: atom_id res chain seq x y z
N MET A 1 15.09 28.01 -40.52
CA MET A 1 16.17 27.12 -40.03
C MET A 1 15.67 26.50 -38.73
N MET A 2 15.15 25.26 -38.79
CA MET A 2 15.87 24.00 -38.48
C MET A 2 16.16 23.91 -36.97
N LEU A 3 15.68 22.94 -36.16
CA LEU A 3 15.19 21.58 -36.40
C LEU A 3 14.15 21.15 -35.35
N ALA A 4 13.11 20.46 -35.82
CA ALA A 4 12.19 19.66 -35.01
C ALA A 4 12.85 18.31 -34.69
N GLY A 5 13.00 17.98 -33.40
CA GLY A 5 13.42 16.67 -32.94
C GLY A 5 12.20 15.80 -32.66
N VAL A 6 11.80 14.97 -33.62
CA VAL A 6 10.83 13.88 -33.40
C VAL A 6 11.58 12.70 -32.80
N ALA A 7 11.37 12.44 -31.51
CA ALA A 7 11.80 11.20 -30.88
C ALA A 7 10.77 10.11 -31.21
N SER A 8 11.04 9.30 -32.22
CA SER A 8 10.31 8.07 -32.51
C SER A 8 10.74 6.98 -31.52
N ALA A 9 9.85 6.63 -30.59
CA ALA A 9 10.00 5.41 -29.80
C ALA A 9 9.79 4.20 -30.72
N GLN A 10 10.87 3.50 -31.09
CA GLN A 10 10.77 2.22 -31.78
C GLN A 10 10.26 1.18 -30.79
N GLN A 11 8.97 0.84 -30.92
CA GLN A 11 8.39 -0.35 -30.34
C GLN A 11 9.05 -1.57 -31.03
N ALA A 12 10.02 -2.19 -30.38
CA ALA A 12 10.54 -3.47 -30.83
C ALA A 12 9.39 -4.47 -30.81
N ALA A 13 9.07 -5.02 -31.99
CA ALA A 13 8.13 -6.12 -32.12
C ALA A 13 8.64 -7.30 -31.29
N GLN A 14 7.91 -7.64 -30.23
CA GLN A 14 8.16 -8.87 -29.50
C GLN A 14 7.84 -10.04 -30.43
N PRO A 15 8.69 -11.07 -30.56
CA PRO A 15 8.34 -12.28 -31.27
C PRO A 15 7.12 -12.89 -30.59
N ALA A 16 6.03 -13.05 -31.33
CA ALA A 16 4.86 -13.78 -30.86
C ALA A 16 5.29 -15.22 -30.54
N LEU A 17 5.38 -15.55 -29.25
CA LEU A 17 5.48 -16.93 -28.80
C LEU A 17 4.15 -17.61 -29.16
N SER A 18 4.19 -18.50 -30.15
CA SER A 18 3.07 -19.36 -30.50
C SER A 18 2.63 -20.15 -29.26
N PRO A 19 1.33 -20.22 -28.94
CA PRO A 19 0.87 -21.13 -27.89
C PRO A 19 1.17 -22.57 -28.32
N PRO A 20 1.61 -23.46 -27.42
CA PRO A 20 1.79 -24.86 -27.78
C PRO A 20 0.43 -25.45 -28.16
N SER A 21 0.38 -26.10 -29.33
CA SER A 21 -0.75 -26.93 -29.73
C SER A 21 -0.99 -28.00 -28.66
N VAL A 22 -2.11 -27.90 -27.96
CA VAL A 22 -2.62 -28.98 -27.11
C VAL A 22 -3.31 -30.01 -28.00
N ASP A 23 -2.52 -30.78 -28.75
CA ASP A 23 -3.00 -32.03 -29.31
C ASP A 23 -3.07 -33.06 -28.17
N GLY A 24 -4.27 -33.60 -27.97
CA GLY A 24 -4.56 -34.60 -26.95
C GLY A 24 -3.78 -35.90 -27.15
N THR A 25 -3.71 -36.67 -26.07
CA THR A 25 -3.05 -37.98 -25.89
C THR A 25 -1.53 -37.97 -25.67
N ALA A 26 -1.09 -37.30 -24.60
CA ALA A 26 0.11 -37.72 -23.89
C ALA A 26 -0.22 -38.93 -22.99
N LEU A 27 0.32 -40.11 -23.32
CA LEU A 27 0.32 -41.26 -22.41
C LEU A 27 1.06 -40.92 -21.11
N PRO A 28 0.63 -41.42 -19.94
CA PRO A 28 1.31 -41.16 -18.67
C PRO A 28 2.69 -41.82 -18.64
N SER A 29 3.74 -41.01 -18.48
CA SER A 29 5.08 -41.52 -18.16
C SER A 29 5.09 -42.18 -16.77
N PRO A 30 5.75 -43.34 -16.58
CA PRO A 30 5.84 -43.98 -15.27
C PRO A 30 6.67 -43.13 -14.29
N PRO A 31 6.35 -43.16 -12.99
CA PRO A 31 7.02 -42.32 -11.99
C PRO A 31 8.49 -42.73 -11.81
N PRO A 32 9.39 -41.79 -11.48
CA PRO A 32 10.77 -42.11 -11.13
C PRO A 32 10.79 -42.95 -9.85
N THR A 33 11.50 -44.08 -9.89
CA THR A 33 11.71 -44.93 -8.70
C THR A 33 12.62 -44.19 -7.72
N THR A 34 12.06 -43.70 -6.61
CA THR A 34 12.81 -43.06 -5.53
C THR A 34 13.50 -44.11 -4.68
N ALA A 35 14.84 -44.09 -4.70
CA ALA A 35 15.66 -44.87 -3.79
C ALA A 35 15.53 -44.33 -2.36
N GLY A 36 14.98 -45.17 -1.48
CA GLY A 36 15.18 -45.21 -0.03
C GLY A 36 15.41 -43.90 0.73
N GLY A 37 14.34 -43.36 1.30
CA GLY A 37 14.40 -42.39 2.39
C GLY A 37 13.01 -41.93 2.78
N ASN A 38 12.57 -42.25 4.00
CA ASN A 38 11.28 -41.83 4.56
C ASN A 38 11.22 -40.29 4.67
N VAL A 39 10.81 -39.62 3.59
CA VAL A 39 10.44 -38.20 3.60
C VAL A 39 8.92 -38.12 3.71
N THR A 40 8.40 -37.62 4.82
CA THR A 40 6.97 -37.36 4.99
C THR A 40 6.59 -36.18 4.10
N THR A 41 6.18 -36.44 2.87
CA THR A 41 5.54 -35.45 2.02
C THR A 41 4.07 -35.35 2.40
N LEU A 42 3.54 -34.12 2.45
CA LEU A 42 2.10 -33.92 2.56
C LEU A 42 1.43 -34.59 1.33
N GLY A 43 0.33 -35.30 1.56
CA GLY A 43 -0.43 -35.94 0.48
C GLY A 43 -0.91 -34.94 -0.56
N GLU A 44 -1.20 -35.41 -1.79
CA GLU A 44 -1.66 -34.53 -2.88
C GLU A 44 -2.91 -33.72 -2.46
N VAL A 45 -2.78 -32.40 -2.39
CA VAL A 45 -3.91 -31.49 -2.14
C VAL A 45 -4.53 -31.16 -3.49
N ARG A 46 -5.67 -31.78 -3.79
CA ARG A 46 -6.48 -31.44 -4.97
C ARG A 46 -7.45 -30.32 -4.60
N ALA A 47 -7.37 -29.21 -5.32
CA ALA A 47 -8.37 -28.14 -5.21
C ALA A 47 -9.72 -28.67 -5.71
N ILE A 48 -10.71 -28.71 -4.83
CA ILE A 48 -12.08 -29.09 -5.18
C ILE A 48 -12.75 -27.87 -5.81
N LYS A 49 -13.27 -28.03 -7.02
CA LYS A 49 -14.09 -27.01 -7.66
C LYS A 49 -15.36 -26.82 -6.82
N PRO A 50 -15.75 -25.59 -6.45
CA PRO A 50 -17.01 -25.33 -5.77
C PRO A 50 -18.18 -25.92 -6.58
N GLU A 51 -19.20 -26.43 -5.88
CA GLU A 51 -20.39 -27.03 -6.49
C GLU A 51 -21.02 -26.11 -7.56
N ASP A 52 -21.31 -26.67 -8.73
CA ASP A 52 -21.82 -25.96 -9.91
C ASP A 52 -23.23 -25.37 -9.71
N ASP A 53 -23.94 -25.78 -8.66
CA ASP A 53 -25.31 -25.35 -8.35
C ASP A 53 -25.39 -23.97 -7.69
N GLN A 54 -24.27 -23.41 -7.23
CA GLN A 54 -24.23 -22.09 -6.62
C GLN A 54 -23.61 -21.07 -7.59
N PRO A 55 -24.35 -20.03 -8.02
CA PRO A 55 -23.79 -19.02 -8.89
C PRO A 55 -22.58 -18.36 -8.23
N LEU A 56 -21.48 -18.25 -8.98
CA LEU A 56 -20.24 -17.63 -8.52
C LEU A 56 -20.47 -16.15 -8.22
N ASP A 57 -20.74 -15.84 -6.95
CA ASP A 57 -20.89 -14.47 -6.48
C ASP A 57 -19.52 -13.85 -6.18
N LEU A 58 -19.02 -13.05 -7.13
CA LEU A 58 -17.76 -12.32 -7.03
C LEU A 58 -17.78 -11.26 -5.92
N TYR A 59 -18.96 -10.84 -5.46
CA TYR A 59 -19.13 -9.81 -4.43
C TYR A 59 -19.37 -10.39 -3.04
N ARG A 60 -19.48 -11.73 -2.92
CA ARG A 60 -19.59 -12.44 -1.64
C ARG A 60 -18.34 -12.28 -0.79
N PHE A 61 -17.17 -12.20 -1.42
CA PHE A 61 -15.92 -12.01 -0.71
C PHE A 61 -15.81 -10.57 -0.21
N LYS A 62 -15.88 -10.40 1.11
CA LYS A 62 -15.48 -9.16 1.78
C LYS A 62 -14.09 -9.36 2.35
N ASN A 63 -13.17 -8.46 2.04
CA ASN A 63 -11.85 -8.47 2.65
C ASN A 63 -12.02 -8.30 4.18
N PRO A 64 -11.67 -9.31 5.00
CA PRO A 64 -11.84 -9.22 6.45
C PRO A 64 -10.81 -8.30 7.10
N VAL A 65 -9.77 -7.88 6.35
CA VAL A 65 -8.73 -6.98 6.84
C VAL A 65 -9.24 -5.55 6.77
N GLN A 66 -9.70 -5.05 7.92
CA GLN A 66 -9.99 -3.63 8.13
C GLN A 66 -8.67 -2.94 8.52
N VAL A 67 -8.16 -2.05 7.67
CA VAL A 67 -6.92 -1.33 7.96
C VAL A 67 -7.23 -0.21 8.97
N GLU A 68 -6.77 -0.38 10.19
CA GLU A 68 -6.93 0.64 11.23
C GLU A 68 -6.05 1.87 10.89
N PRO A 69 -6.52 3.11 11.12
CA PRO A 69 -5.71 4.30 10.87
C PRO A 69 -4.42 4.25 11.70
N ASN A 70 -3.27 4.34 11.04
CA ASN A 70 -1.96 4.28 11.68
C ASN A 70 -1.17 5.58 11.50
N ARG A 71 0.07 5.64 12.02
CA ARG A 71 0.93 6.83 11.86
C ARG A 71 1.27 7.12 10.39
N PHE A 72 1.32 6.09 9.55
CA PHE A 72 1.62 6.22 8.12
C PHE A 72 0.42 6.77 7.34
N SER A 73 -0.81 6.38 7.67
CA SER A 73 -2.03 6.84 6.98
C SER A 73 -2.30 8.34 7.13
N LYS A 74 -1.56 9.05 7.99
CA LYS A 74 -1.63 10.53 8.10
C LYS A 74 -0.73 11.25 7.10
N ASN A 75 0.41 10.66 6.79
CA ASN A 75 1.45 11.29 5.97
C ASN A 75 1.52 10.68 4.56
N TRP A 76 0.96 9.50 4.41
CA TRP A 76 0.89 8.75 3.16
C TRP A 76 -0.58 8.44 2.86
N SER A 77 -0.99 8.83 1.66
CA SER A 77 -2.27 8.44 1.08
C SER A 77 -1.96 7.64 -0.16
N GLU A 78 -2.67 6.53 -0.39
CA GLU A 78 -2.55 5.85 -1.68
C GLU A 78 -2.88 6.82 -2.81
N PRO A 79 -2.11 6.78 -3.91
CA PRO A 79 -2.48 7.52 -5.10
C PRO A 79 -3.83 7.02 -5.62
N PRO A 80 -4.65 7.90 -6.21
CA PRO A 80 -5.95 7.53 -6.74
C PRO A 80 -5.80 6.45 -7.82
N THR A 81 -6.69 5.46 -7.81
CA THR A 81 -6.66 4.37 -8.80
C THR A 81 -7.05 4.89 -10.19
N VAL A 82 -6.64 4.19 -11.24
CA VAL A 82 -6.95 4.60 -12.62
C VAL A 82 -8.46 4.62 -12.90
N GLU A 83 -9.21 3.72 -12.26
CA GLU A 83 -10.66 3.66 -12.36
C GLU A 83 -11.32 4.86 -11.67
N GLU A 84 -10.90 5.18 -10.44
CA GLU A 84 -11.38 6.38 -9.73
C GLU A 84 -11.07 7.66 -10.50
N VAL A 85 -9.85 7.78 -11.05
CA VAL A 85 -9.48 8.91 -11.91
C VAL A 85 -10.42 8.98 -13.11
N SER A 86 -10.73 7.85 -13.74
CA SER A 86 -11.65 7.83 -14.90
C SER A 86 -13.07 8.26 -14.52
N LEU A 87 -13.58 7.80 -13.37
CA LEU A 87 -14.90 8.17 -12.84
C LEU A 87 -14.95 9.65 -12.41
N SER A 88 -13.84 10.21 -11.93
CA SER A 88 -13.72 11.61 -11.53
C SER A 88 -13.49 12.59 -12.68
N GLY A 89 -13.70 12.18 -13.94
CA GLY A 89 -13.48 13.03 -15.12
C GLY A 89 -12.08 12.94 -15.75
N GLY A 90 -11.32 11.89 -15.41
CA GLY A 90 -10.03 11.57 -16.00
C GLY A 90 -8.85 12.42 -15.52
N TYR A 91 -7.68 12.13 -16.08
CA TYR A 91 -6.43 12.86 -15.76
C TYR A 91 -6.48 14.34 -16.14
N VAL A 92 -7.31 14.73 -17.10
CA VAL A 92 -7.47 16.13 -17.51
C VAL A 92 -8.08 16.95 -16.36
N MET A 93 -9.20 16.50 -15.81
CA MET A 93 -9.84 17.19 -14.69
C MET A 93 -8.94 17.17 -13.45
N MET A 94 -8.29 16.04 -13.16
CA MET A 94 -7.32 15.95 -12.07
C MET A 94 -6.18 16.96 -12.25
N GLY A 95 -5.67 17.13 -13.47
CA GLY A 95 -4.63 18.11 -13.79
C GLY A 95 -5.08 19.56 -13.61
N ILE A 96 -6.32 19.88 -13.98
CA ILE A 96 -6.91 21.22 -13.76
C ILE A 96 -7.01 21.50 -12.26
N TYR A 97 -7.59 20.59 -11.47
CA TYR A 97 -7.71 20.76 -10.03
C TYR A 97 -6.34 20.88 -9.35
N TYR A 98 -5.38 20.05 -9.77
CA TYR A 98 -4.02 20.13 -9.28
C TYR A 98 -3.36 21.49 -9.59
N GLY A 99 -3.53 21.98 -10.82
CA GLY A 99 -3.02 23.29 -11.24
C GLY A 99 -3.61 24.43 -10.42
N LEU A 100 -4.93 24.44 -10.22
CA LEU A 100 -5.61 25.43 -9.39
C LEU A 100 -5.14 25.38 -7.92
N ALA A 101 -5.02 24.19 -7.35
CA ALA A 101 -4.53 24.01 -5.99
C ALA A 101 -3.09 24.56 -5.83
N LYS A 102 -2.21 24.28 -6.79
CA LYS A 102 -0.83 24.80 -6.79
C LYS A 102 -0.77 26.32 -6.99
N ALA A 103 -1.61 26.87 -7.86
CA ALA A 103 -1.71 28.32 -8.05
C ALA A 103 -2.17 29.01 -6.74
N ALA A 104 -3.18 28.47 -6.06
CA ALA A 104 -3.63 28.99 -4.77
C ALA A 104 -2.53 28.92 -3.69
N GLN A 105 -1.76 27.81 -3.63
CA GLN A 105 -0.60 27.71 -2.74
C GLN A 105 0.46 28.78 -3.03
N GLY A 106 0.76 29.01 -4.31
CA GLY A 106 1.69 30.06 -4.73
C GLY A 106 1.19 31.46 -4.38
N PHE A 107 -0.10 31.73 -4.59
CA PHE A 107 -0.73 33.00 -4.23
C PHE A 107 -0.68 33.26 -2.72
N ASN A 108 -0.99 32.26 -1.90
CA ASN A 108 -0.89 32.37 -0.45
C ASN A 108 0.56 32.63 0.01
N LYS A 109 1.55 32.03 -0.68
CA LYS A 109 2.97 32.26 -0.39
C LYS A 109 3.42 33.69 -0.73
N LEU A 110 2.94 34.25 -1.84
CA LEU A 110 3.29 35.61 -2.28
C LEU A 110 2.59 36.70 -1.46
N THR A 111 1.34 36.46 -1.04
CA THR A 111 0.55 37.42 -0.27
C THR A 111 0.82 37.36 1.23
N HIS A 112 1.67 36.44 1.69
CA HIS A 112 1.85 36.10 3.10
C HIS A 112 0.51 35.79 3.81
N ALA A 113 -0.50 35.34 3.06
CA ALA A 113 -1.78 34.97 3.63
C ALA A 113 -1.54 33.84 4.64
N PRO A 114 -2.10 33.93 5.86
CA PRO A 114 -1.94 32.90 6.86
C PRO A 114 -2.54 31.61 6.32
N ALA A 115 -1.70 30.61 6.06
CA ALA A 115 -2.19 29.27 5.83
C ALA A 115 -2.91 28.83 7.11
N GLN A 116 -4.13 28.30 7.00
CA GLN A 116 -4.83 27.67 8.13
C GLN A 116 -4.14 26.33 8.47
N ILE A 117 -2.87 26.41 8.85
CA ILE A 117 -2.10 25.30 9.38
C ILE A 117 -2.23 25.43 10.89
N GLN A 118 -2.81 24.42 11.54
CA GLN A 118 -2.71 24.34 12.99
C GLN A 118 -1.22 24.25 13.32
N SER A 119 -0.70 25.25 14.04
CA SER A 119 0.67 25.19 14.53
C SER A 119 0.86 23.88 15.29
N ALA A 120 2.01 23.24 15.13
CA ALA A 120 2.35 22.06 15.91
C ALA A 120 2.51 22.51 17.37
N ILE A 121 1.41 22.52 18.11
CA ILE A 121 1.44 22.69 19.55
C ILE A 121 1.96 21.37 20.09
N ALA A 122 3.07 21.41 20.83
CA ALA A 122 3.53 20.27 21.58
C ALA A 122 2.40 19.85 22.51
N ARG A 123 1.77 18.70 22.22
CA ARG A 123 0.78 18.15 23.13
C ARG A 123 1.50 17.84 24.44
N PRO A 124 0.91 18.15 25.60
CA PRO A 124 1.46 17.68 26.85
C PRO A 124 1.64 16.15 26.76
N PRO A 125 2.72 15.61 27.36
CA PRO A 125 2.92 14.17 27.38
C PRO A 125 1.68 13.47 27.95
N PRO A 126 1.31 12.29 27.45
CA PRO A 126 0.20 11.55 28.03
C PRO A 126 0.50 11.28 29.51
N GLU A 127 -0.50 11.47 30.36
CA GLU A 127 -0.39 11.15 31.79
C GLU A 127 0.00 9.68 31.94
N LEU A 128 1.11 9.41 32.64
CA LEU A 128 1.55 8.05 32.90
C LEU A 128 0.56 7.39 33.87
N THR A 129 0.22 6.12 33.64
CA THR A 129 -0.56 5.36 34.62
C THR A 129 0.22 5.22 35.93
N PRO A 130 -0.44 4.98 37.08
CA PRO A 130 0.26 4.85 38.38
C PRO A 130 1.38 3.80 38.36
N GLU A 131 1.21 2.71 37.63
CA GLU A 131 2.22 1.67 37.48
C GLU A 131 3.43 2.15 36.66
N GLN A 132 3.18 2.94 35.61
CA GLN A 132 4.22 3.51 34.76
C GLN A 132 5.01 4.60 35.51
N GLN A 133 4.34 5.40 36.34
CA GLN A 133 4.99 6.38 37.21
C GLN A 133 5.92 5.70 38.22
N ARG A 134 5.48 4.60 38.85
CA ARG A 134 6.34 3.81 39.76
C ARG A 134 7.57 3.28 39.04
N ARG A 135 7.40 2.73 37.83
CA ARG A 135 8.52 2.23 37.02
C ARG A 135 9.49 3.34 36.65
N ALA A 136 8.98 4.50 36.24
CA ALA A 136 9.79 5.67 35.94
C ALA A 136 10.56 6.14 37.18
N ALA A 137 9.92 6.22 38.35
CA ALA A 137 10.59 6.60 39.61
C ALA A 137 11.71 5.62 39.98
N THR A 138 11.48 4.31 39.86
CA THR A 138 12.53 3.30 40.13
C THR A 138 13.69 3.38 39.15
N PHE A 139 13.42 3.71 37.89
CA PHE A 139 14.44 3.89 36.85
C PHE A 139 15.25 5.17 37.08
N CYS A 140 14.58 6.27 37.40
CA CYS A 140 15.24 7.54 37.71
C CYS A 140 16.14 7.46 38.94
N ALA A 141 15.73 6.71 39.97
CA ALA A 141 16.56 6.47 41.15
C ALA A 141 17.87 5.72 40.85
N GLN A 142 17.92 4.97 39.75
CA GLN A 142 19.13 4.23 39.33
C GLN A 142 20.02 5.03 38.37
N GLN A 143 19.47 6.02 37.65
CA GLN A 143 20.15 6.72 36.56
C GLN A 143 20.35 8.22 36.82
N ASP A 144 20.19 8.66 38.07
CA ASP A 144 20.44 10.04 38.52
C ASP A 144 19.74 11.10 37.64
N CYS A 145 18.45 10.88 37.39
CA CYS A 145 17.68 11.76 36.51
C CYS A 145 17.32 13.08 37.18
N VAL A 146 17.45 14.18 36.45
CA VAL A 146 16.97 15.51 36.88
C VAL A 146 15.45 15.56 36.76
N GLN A 147 14.76 15.66 37.90
CA GLN A 147 13.33 15.90 37.92
C GLN A 147 13.04 17.31 37.36
N PRO A 148 12.11 17.46 36.39
CA PRO A 148 11.68 18.78 35.97
C PRO A 148 11.00 19.48 37.15
N ALA A 149 11.39 20.72 37.42
CA ALA A 149 10.75 21.53 38.46
C ALA A 149 9.26 21.66 38.16
N GLU A 150 8.40 21.32 39.12
CA GLU A 150 6.95 21.56 39.08
C GLU A 150 6.69 23.05 38.83
N GLY A 151 6.41 23.39 37.57
CA GLY A 151 6.08 24.74 37.12
C GLY A 151 4.59 25.01 37.32
N ARG A 152 4.28 26.08 38.06
CA ARG A 152 2.98 26.76 38.11
C ARG A 152 2.54 27.27 36.75
#